data_AF-A0A4U5MYE2-F1
#
_entry.id   AF-A0A4U5MYE2-F1
#
_cell.length_a   1.000
_cell.length_b   1.000
_cell.length_c   1.000
_cell.angle_alpha   90.00
_cell.angle_beta   90.00
_cell.angle_gamma   90.00
#
_symmetry.space_group_name_H-M   'P 1'
#
loop_
_entity.id
_entity.type
_entity.pdbx_description
1 polymer ?
#
loop_
_entity_poly.entity_id
_entity_poly.type
_entity_poly.pdbx_seq_one_letter_code
_entity_poly.pdbx_strand_id
1 'polypeptide(L)'
;MAFLEGIISLGPWGGLGGDHWSYRASGVEGNIKSISFKDASGLVSGTFGGRGNDPNDRGEEKKADSHGSISAGQWGGPGGDPFSFRVGSWIKEIIVHEGANIKSLSFKDGNGQEYGKFGGKNANDTGEERRIEIDGLSEYLKSITGTYGDYAGMVVITSLSFITNLTTRGPFGTATGTSFSVPIEGSVVIGFHGRGGYYLDAIGIHVKPGDIEGTISIGPWGGRGGDPWSYITNRGISQIVINVGSNIKSISFRDTTDLDSATFGGKHPNDIGERKTVLINWPSEQLTSISGTYGNFSSLLTITSLSFTTNRTTYGPFGTGSGTPFSIPINNNAVVGFHGRAGDYLDAIGIFVKPQTTI
;
A
#
# COMPACT_ATOMS: atom_id res chain seq x y z
N MET A 1 -26.63 -8.27 11.83
CA MET A 1 -26.07 -6.95 11.47
C MET A 1 -24.94 -6.70 12.47
N ALA A 2 -23.70 -7.00 12.09
CA ALA A 2 -22.55 -6.87 12.98
C ALA A 2 -21.84 -5.55 12.67
N PHE A 3 -21.62 -4.76 13.71
CA PHE A 3 -20.96 -3.47 13.67
C PHE A 3 -19.46 -3.67 13.46
N LEU A 4 -18.85 -2.93 12.53
CA LEU A 4 -17.39 -2.82 12.46
C LEU A 4 -16.98 -1.77 13.51
N GLU A 5 -16.60 -2.22 14.71
CA GLU A 5 -15.93 -1.35 15.68
C GLU A 5 -14.45 -1.22 15.26
N GLY A 6 -14.07 -0.04 14.76
CA GLY A 6 -12.67 0.34 14.59
C GLY A 6 -12.29 1.32 15.68
N ILE A 7 -11.37 0.95 16.56
CA ILE A 7 -10.78 1.87 17.54
C ILE A 7 -9.56 2.51 16.86
N ILE A 8 -9.61 3.82 16.65
CA ILE A 8 -8.43 4.61 16.26
C ILE A 8 -7.91 5.27 17.53
N SER A 9 -6.74 4.81 17.99
CA SER A 9 -6.02 5.43 19.11
C SER A 9 -5.14 6.55 18.56
N LEU A 10 -5.44 7.79 18.91
CA LEU A 10 -4.58 8.95 18.62
C LEU A 10 -3.69 9.19 19.85
N GLY A 11 -2.36 9.27 19.63
CA GLY A 11 -1.36 9.46 20.70
C GLY A 11 -1.46 10.82 21.43
N PRO A 12 -0.66 11.03 22.50
CA PRO A 12 -0.84 12.15 23.41
C PRO A 12 -0.47 13.49 22.76
N TRP A 13 -1.33 14.49 22.96
CA TRP A 13 -1.12 15.86 22.49
C TRP A 13 -0.87 16.80 23.68
N GLY A 14 0.20 17.60 23.61
CA GLY A 14 0.51 18.65 24.61
C GLY A 14 1.88 18.58 25.28
N GLY A 15 2.77 17.66 24.88
CA GLY A 15 4.06 17.45 25.56
C GLY A 15 3.99 16.36 26.64
N LEU A 16 5.09 16.19 27.38
CA LEU A 16 5.25 15.14 28.40
C LEU A 16 4.23 15.31 29.53
N GLY A 17 3.15 14.51 29.52
CA GLY A 17 2.19 14.41 30.64
C GLY A 17 0.69 14.54 30.32
N GLY A 18 0.25 14.52 29.06
CA GLY A 18 -1.18 14.57 28.74
C GLY A 18 -1.93 13.25 28.97
N ASP A 19 -3.14 13.31 29.54
CA ASP A 19 -4.00 12.15 29.80
C ASP A 19 -4.43 11.40 28.53
N HIS A 20 -4.66 10.10 28.65
CA HIS A 20 -5.20 9.24 27.58
C HIS A 20 -6.71 9.47 27.42
N TRP A 21 -7.15 9.83 26.22
CA TRP A 21 -8.57 9.89 25.86
C TRP A 21 -8.88 8.86 24.77
N SER A 22 -9.80 7.94 25.06
CA SER A 22 -10.34 6.98 24.09
C SER A 22 -11.69 7.48 23.59
N TYR A 23 -11.82 7.73 22.29
CA TYR A 23 -13.12 8.09 21.69
C TYR A 23 -13.79 6.83 21.12
N ARG A 24 -15.04 6.60 21.55
CA ARG A 24 -15.93 5.59 20.95
C ARG A 24 -16.95 6.34 20.09
N ALA A 25 -16.84 6.25 18.77
CA ALA A 25 -17.89 6.76 17.89
C ALA A 25 -19.07 5.78 17.91
N SER A 26 -20.05 6.01 18.79
CA SER A 26 -21.32 5.27 18.80
C SER A 26 -22.44 6.16 18.29
N GLY A 27 -23.16 5.74 17.24
CA GLY A 27 -24.48 6.28 16.91
C GLY A 27 -24.61 7.17 15.67
N VAL A 28 -23.64 7.21 14.76
CA VAL A 28 -23.84 7.92 13.49
C VAL A 28 -24.30 6.92 12.43
N GLU A 29 -25.59 6.93 12.12
CA GLU A 29 -26.12 6.24 10.94
C GLU A 29 -25.71 7.07 9.71
N GLY A 30 -24.58 6.69 9.11
CA GLY A 30 -24.01 7.36 7.94
C GLY A 30 -22.48 7.37 7.93
N ASN A 31 -21.90 7.43 6.73
CA ASN A 31 -20.45 7.54 6.54
C ASN A 31 -19.93 8.85 7.17
N ILE A 32 -18.97 8.76 8.08
CA ILE A 32 -18.31 9.94 8.66
C ILE A 32 -17.48 10.61 7.57
N LYS A 33 -17.95 11.77 7.07
CA LYS A 33 -17.30 12.51 5.97
C LYS A 33 -16.17 13.41 6.44
N SER A 34 -16.24 13.95 7.65
CA SER A 34 -15.16 14.72 8.26
C SER A 34 -15.21 14.75 9.78
N ILE A 35 -14.07 15.01 10.41
CA ILE A 35 -13.94 15.28 11.85
C ILE A 35 -13.24 16.63 12.01
N SER A 36 -13.87 17.55 12.74
CA SER A 36 -13.31 18.87 13.04
C SER A 36 -13.12 19.07 14.54
N PHE A 37 -11.98 19.60 14.93
CA PHE A 37 -11.69 19.95 16.33
C PHE A 37 -11.73 21.47 16.48
N LYS A 38 -12.28 21.95 17.60
CA LYS A 38 -12.28 23.38 17.95
C LYS A 38 -11.44 23.58 19.20
N ASP A 39 -10.67 24.65 19.24
CA ASP A 39 -10.00 25.07 20.47
C ASP A 39 -10.99 25.68 21.48
N ALA A 40 -10.49 26.05 22.65
CA ALA A 40 -11.29 26.66 23.72
C ALA A 40 -11.92 28.01 23.34
N SER A 41 -11.49 28.64 22.23
CA SER A 41 -12.07 29.86 21.67
C SER A 41 -13.15 29.59 20.60
N GLY A 42 -13.38 28.32 20.26
CA GLY A 42 -14.36 27.90 19.25
C GLY A 42 -13.82 27.94 17.82
N LEU A 43 -12.53 28.22 17.62
CA LEU A 43 -11.87 28.25 16.33
C LEU A 43 -11.48 26.82 15.90
N VAL A 44 -11.73 26.47 14.64
CA VAL A 44 -11.43 25.12 14.13
C VAL A 44 -9.90 24.94 14.02
N SER A 45 -9.34 24.04 14.83
CA SER A 45 -7.90 23.74 14.90
C SER A 45 -7.45 22.70 13.87
N GLY A 46 -8.38 22.07 13.17
CA GLY A 46 -8.13 21.15 12.06
C GLY A 46 -9.39 20.45 11.59
N THR A 47 -9.44 20.12 10.30
CA THR A 47 -10.51 19.34 9.67
C THR A 47 -9.89 18.17 8.92
N PHE A 48 -10.27 16.95 9.28
CA PHE A 48 -9.95 15.75 8.52
C PHE A 48 -11.12 15.47 7.58
N GLY A 49 -10.91 15.48 6.25
CA GLY A 49 -11.92 15.07 5.26
C GLY A 49 -12.64 16.17 4.46
N GLY A 50 -12.09 17.38 4.30
CA GLY A 50 -12.69 18.41 3.43
C GLY A 50 -11.72 19.56 3.12
N ARG A 51 -11.92 20.27 2.01
CA ARG A 51 -11.02 21.35 1.53
C ARG A 51 -11.45 22.70 2.11
N GLY A 52 -10.52 23.44 2.72
CA GLY A 52 -10.63 24.90 2.94
C GLY A 52 -11.32 25.36 4.22
N ASN A 53 -10.99 26.60 4.63
CA ASN A 53 -11.48 27.29 5.84
C ASN A 53 -12.80 28.08 5.60
N ASP A 54 -13.72 27.57 4.78
CA ASP A 54 -15.03 28.23 4.57
C ASP A 54 -16.12 27.51 5.39
N PRO A 55 -16.71 28.15 6.42
CA PRO A 55 -17.77 27.56 7.23
C PRO A 55 -19.12 27.41 6.51
N ASN A 56 -19.28 27.94 5.28
CA ASN A 56 -20.54 27.93 4.53
C ASN A 56 -20.46 27.22 3.17
N ASP A 57 -19.33 26.62 2.80
CA ASP A 57 -19.23 25.81 1.59
C ASP A 57 -20.07 24.53 1.76
N ARG A 58 -21.29 24.53 1.23
CA ARG A 58 -22.11 23.34 1.05
C ARG A 58 -21.61 22.56 -0.16
N GLY A 59 -20.31 22.24 -0.15
CA GLY A 59 -19.60 21.61 -1.25
C GLY A 59 -20.39 20.43 -1.80
N GLU A 60 -20.40 20.31 -3.12
CA GLU A 60 -21.01 19.20 -3.84
C GLU A 60 -20.72 17.88 -3.12
N GLU A 61 -21.74 17.03 -3.02
CA GLU A 61 -21.70 15.75 -2.36
C GLU A 61 -20.62 14.84 -2.97
N LYS A 62 -19.37 15.02 -2.51
CA LYS A 62 -18.28 14.12 -2.83
C LYS A 62 -18.51 12.87 -2.01
N LYS A 63 -19.00 11.82 -2.67
CA LYS A 63 -18.90 10.45 -2.19
C LYS A 63 -17.49 10.27 -1.65
N ALA A 64 -17.36 9.71 -0.45
CA ALA A 64 -16.09 9.14 -0.04
C ALA A 64 -15.63 8.24 -1.19
N ASP A 65 -14.45 8.53 -1.76
CA ASP A 65 -13.89 7.70 -2.81
C ASP A 65 -13.92 6.25 -2.29
N SER A 66 -14.50 5.36 -3.08
CA SER A 66 -14.99 4.01 -2.77
C SER A 66 -13.95 2.98 -2.26
N HIS A 67 -12.85 3.42 -1.63
CA HIS A 67 -11.60 2.66 -1.50
C HIS A 67 -11.01 2.55 -0.08
N GLY A 68 -11.73 2.93 0.99
CA GLY A 68 -11.33 2.59 2.37
C GLY A 68 -9.94 3.06 2.83
N SER A 69 -9.35 4.06 2.17
CA SER A 69 -8.05 4.66 2.52
C SER A 69 -8.23 6.03 3.17
N ILE A 70 -7.36 6.35 4.14
CA ILE A 70 -7.34 7.62 4.85
C ILE A 70 -6.20 8.46 4.28
N SER A 71 -6.41 9.76 4.09
CA SER A 71 -5.36 10.69 3.70
C SER A 71 -4.95 11.54 4.90
N ALA A 72 -3.64 11.69 5.12
CA ALA A 72 -3.09 12.56 6.15
C ALA A 72 -2.19 13.63 5.51
N GLY A 73 -2.33 14.89 5.96
CA GLY A 73 -1.70 16.06 5.36
C GLY A 73 -2.72 16.92 4.58
N GLN A 74 -2.30 17.85 3.72
CA GLN A 74 -0.93 18.14 3.27
C GLN A 74 -0.18 19.11 4.22
N TRP A 75 1.13 18.90 4.41
CA TRP A 75 2.04 19.85 5.06
C TRP A 75 2.89 20.54 3.99
N GLY A 76 3.27 21.80 4.21
CA GLY A 76 4.03 22.60 3.25
C GLY A 76 3.30 23.84 2.74
N GLY A 77 3.75 24.39 1.62
CA GLY A 77 3.24 25.63 1.04
C GLY A 77 2.14 25.44 -0.02
N PRO A 78 1.49 26.56 -0.43
CA PRO A 78 0.40 26.53 -1.40
C PRO A 78 0.87 26.48 -2.87
N GLY A 79 2.17 26.59 -3.12
CA GLY A 79 2.77 26.62 -4.46
C GLY A 79 2.73 25.27 -5.19
N GLY A 80 3.31 25.21 -6.39
CA GLY A 80 3.43 23.98 -7.18
C GLY A 80 2.12 23.42 -7.75
N ASP A 81 2.26 22.40 -8.58
CA ASP A 81 1.14 21.67 -9.20
C ASP A 81 0.74 20.48 -8.33
N PRO A 82 -0.57 20.20 -8.15
CA PRO A 82 -1.01 19.11 -7.31
C PRO A 82 -0.68 17.74 -7.92
N PHE A 83 -0.34 16.78 -7.07
CA PHE A 83 -0.23 15.37 -7.43
C PHE A 83 -0.91 14.48 -6.39
N SER A 84 -1.35 13.30 -6.80
CA SER A 84 -1.86 12.27 -5.92
C SER A 84 -1.80 10.92 -6.63
N PHE A 85 -1.28 9.89 -5.95
CA PHE A 85 -1.31 8.52 -6.44
C PHE A 85 -1.50 7.54 -5.28
N ARG A 86 -2.00 6.34 -5.61
CA ARG A 86 -2.10 5.21 -4.70
C ARG A 86 -1.54 3.98 -5.42
N VAL A 87 -0.95 3.06 -4.65
CA VAL A 87 -0.35 1.82 -5.15
C VAL A 87 -1.15 0.62 -4.67
N GLY A 88 -1.29 -0.40 -5.51
CA GLY A 88 -1.94 -1.67 -5.17
C GLY A 88 -1.05 -2.66 -4.40
N SER A 89 0.25 -2.38 -4.33
CA SER A 89 1.26 -3.19 -3.63
C SER A 89 1.84 -2.42 -2.43
N TRP A 90 3.15 -2.21 -2.37
CA TRP A 90 3.85 -1.38 -1.39
C TRP A 90 4.77 -0.37 -2.09
N ILE A 91 5.16 0.69 -1.40
CA ILE A 91 6.20 1.61 -1.87
C ILE A 91 7.55 0.90 -1.75
N LYS A 92 8.17 0.54 -2.88
CA LYS A 92 9.42 -0.24 -2.94
C LYS A 92 10.64 0.65 -3.02
N GLU A 93 10.59 1.71 -3.81
CA GLU A 93 11.71 2.65 -3.96
C GLU A 93 11.20 4.07 -3.76
N ILE A 94 12.00 4.86 -3.06
CA ILE A 94 11.81 6.30 -2.94
C ILE A 94 13.11 6.96 -3.41
N ILE A 95 13.00 7.80 -4.42
CA ILE A 95 14.11 8.59 -4.96
C ILE A 95 13.88 10.02 -4.53
N VAL A 96 14.77 10.51 -3.67
CA VAL A 96 14.76 11.87 -3.14
C VAL A 96 15.87 12.65 -3.82
N HIS A 97 15.54 13.80 -4.41
CA HIS A 97 16.56 14.79 -4.72
C HIS A 97 16.58 15.83 -3.61
N GLU A 98 17.70 15.97 -2.91
CA GLU A 98 17.81 16.80 -1.71
C GLU A 98 18.96 17.81 -1.76
N GLY A 99 18.98 18.72 -0.79
CA GLY A 99 20.01 19.73 -0.59
C GLY A 99 19.63 20.54 0.65
N ALA A 100 19.60 21.87 0.55
CA ALA A 100 19.03 22.70 1.61
C ALA A 100 17.52 22.48 1.84
N ASN A 101 16.80 21.97 0.84
CA ASN A 101 15.39 21.57 0.90
C ASN A 101 15.15 20.36 -0.02
N ILE A 102 13.94 19.80 0.00
CA ILE A 102 13.57 18.69 -0.89
C ILE A 102 13.25 19.25 -2.28
N LYS A 103 14.07 18.87 -3.26
CA LYS A 103 13.91 19.31 -4.65
C LYS A 103 12.81 18.53 -5.34
N SER A 104 12.84 17.20 -5.22
CA SER A 104 11.82 16.35 -5.80
C SER A 104 11.72 14.98 -5.16
N LEU A 105 10.57 14.33 -5.37
CA LEU A 105 10.35 12.92 -5.07
C LEU A 105 9.92 12.15 -6.32
N SER A 106 10.44 10.94 -6.45
CA SER A 106 9.90 9.91 -7.33
C SER A 106 9.77 8.60 -6.54
N PHE A 107 8.85 7.75 -6.96
CA PHE A 107 8.55 6.50 -6.28
C PHE A 107 8.46 5.36 -7.27
N LYS A 108 8.77 4.15 -6.79
CA LYS A 108 8.50 2.91 -7.48
C LYS A 108 7.72 1.99 -6.57
N ASP A 109 6.66 1.37 -7.07
CA ASP A 109 5.95 0.37 -6.28
C ASP A 109 6.59 -1.02 -6.37
N GLY A 110 6.07 -1.96 -5.57
CA GLY A 110 6.51 -3.35 -5.53
C GLY A 110 6.48 -4.05 -6.89
N ASN A 111 5.66 -3.58 -7.83
CA ASN A 111 5.49 -4.15 -9.15
C ASN A 111 6.37 -3.45 -10.22
N GLY A 112 7.13 -2.43 -9.82
CA GLY A 112 8.01 -1.69 -10.71
C GLY A 112 7.36 -0.51 -11.42
N GLN A 113 6.10 -0.17 -11.12
CA GLN A 113 5.47 1.04 -11.67
C GLN A 113 6.09 2.28 -11.02
N GLU A 114 6.41 3.28 -11.85
CA GLU A 114 7.03 4.53 -11.42
C GLU A 114 5.99 5.65 -11.29
N TYR A 115 6.18 6.51 -10.29
CA TYR A 115 5.33 7.66 -9.97
C TYR A 115 6.21 8.89 -9.71
N GLY A 116 5.97 9.99 -10.42
CA GLY A 116 6.80 11.20 -10.36
C GLY A 116 7.37 11.56 -11.74
N LYS A 117 8.28 12.53 -11.87
CA LYS A 117 9.00 13.29 -10.84
C LYS A 117 8.16 14.45 -10.27
N PHE A 118 7.95 14.48 -8.96
CA PHE A 118 7.20 15.54 -8.27
C PHE A 118 8.17 16.60 -7.72
N GLY A 119 8.14 17.82 -8.28
CA GLY A 119 9.13 18.87 -8.00
C GLY A 119 10.34 18.81 -8.96
N GLY A 120 11.40 19.55 -8.64
CA GLY A 120 12.69 19.49 -9.35
C GLY A 120 12.68 20.16 -10.73
N LYS A 121 11.76 21.10 -10.97
CA LYS A 121 11.70 21.86 -12.23
C LYS A 121 12.77 22.97 -12.33
N ASN A 122 13.47 23.29 -11.24
CA ASN A 122 14.57 24.25 -11.29
C ASN A 122 15.85 23.59 -11.84
N ALA A 123 16.17 23.86 -13.10
CA ALA A 123 17.36 23.31 -13.76
C ALA A 123 18.70 23.71 -13.11
N ASN A 124 18.72 24.80 -12.34
CA ASN A 124 19.93 25.29 -11.68
C ASN A 124 20.10 24.75 -10.25
N ASP A 125 19.11 24.01 -9.74
CA ASP A 125 19.09 23.52 -8.35
C ASP A 125 18.37 22.16 -8.28
N THR A 126 19.03 21.15 -8.83
CA THR A 126 18.48 19.79 -8.97
C THR A 126 18.71 18.90 -7.76
N GLY A 127 19.60 19.28 -6.84
CA GLY A 127 19.95 18.52 -5.65
C GLY A 127 20.71 17.21 -5.90
N GLU A 128 21.11 16.56 -4.82
CA GLU A 128 21.73 15.23 -4.83
C GLU A 128 20.68 14.12 -4.75
N GLU A 129 20.85 13.09 -5.57
CA GLU A 129 19.94 11.93 -5.59
C GLU A 129 20.28 10.97 -4.43
N ARG A 130 19.25 10.59 -3.67
CA ARG A 130 19.30 9.57 -2.63
C ARG A 130 18.21 8.55 -2.89
N ARG A 131 18.57 7.27 -2.82
CA ARG A 131 17.65 6.14 -3.04
C ARG A 131 17.39 5.41 -1.74
N ILE A 132 16.11 5.15 -1.48
CA ILE A 132 15.66 4.30 -0.39
C ILE A 132 14.97 3.10 -1.01
N GLU A 133 15.50 1.91 -0.76
CA GLU A 133 14.84 0.65 -1.09
C GLU A 133 14.15 0.09 0.15
N ILE A 134 12.91 -0.37 -0.04
CA ILE A 134 12.05 -0.98 0.96
C ILE A 134 11.71 -2.40 0.48
N ASP A 135 12.23 -3.38 1.20
CA ASP A 135 11.92 -4.79 0.96
C ASP A 135 10.53 -5.13 1.49
N GLY A 136 9.51 -5.14 0.63
CA GLY A 136 8.11 -5.38 1.03
C GLY A 136 7.80 -6.75 1.62
N LEU A 137 8.77 -7.67 1.68
CA LEU A 137 8.64 -8.91 2.43
C LEU A 137 8.86 -8.74 3.93
N SER A 138 9.62 -7.72 4.34
CA SER A 138 10.06 -7.52 5.73
C SER A 138 9.91 -6.08 6.26
N GLU A 139 9.93 -5.10 5.35
CA GLU A 139 9.86 -3.68 5.61
C GLU A 139 8.67 -3.05 4.87
N TYR A 140 7.89 -2.22 5.56
CA TYR A 140 6.81 -1.44 4.98
C TYR A 140 6.81 -0.02 5.53
N LEU A 141 6.41 0.92 4.67
CA LEU A 141 6.33 2.33 5.04
C LEU A 141 5.11 2.58 5.93
N LYS A 142 5.32 3.07 7.15
CA LYS A 142 4.28 3.36 8.14
C LYS A 142 3.81 4.80 8.09
N SER A 143 4.75 5.73 7.98
CA SER A 143 4.51 7.16 8.16
C SER A 143 5.65 7.99 7.54
N ILE A 144 5.50 9.31 7.59
CA ILE A 144 6.54 10.29 7.30
C ILE A 144 6.64 11.31 8.42
N THR A 145 7.80 11.94 8.53
CA THR A 145 8.05 13.12 9.37
C THR A 145 8.95 14.07 8.60
N GLY A 146 8.96 15.34 8.96
CA GLY A 146 9.78 16.31 8.24
C GLY A 146 9.64 17.72 8.76
N THR A 147 10.14 18.66 7.97
CA THR A 147 9.98 20.10 8.18
C THR A 147 9.59 20.78 6.88
N TYR A 148 8.90 21.91 7.00
CA TYR A 148 8.63 22.81 5.88
C TYR A 148 8.86 24.26 6.31
N GLY A 149 9.30 25.10 5.39
CA GLY A 149 9.69 26.48 5.69
C GLY A 149 10.03 27.27 4.44
N ASP A 150 10.46 28.51 4.64
CA ASP A 150 10.90 29.36 3.53
C ASP A 150 12.21 28.84 2.93
N TYR A 151 12.22 28.72 1.61
CA TYR A 151 13.42 28.54 0.80
C TYR A 151 13.30 29.40 -0.45
N ALA A 152 14.18 30.40 -0.58
CA ALA A 152 14.18 31.35 -1.68
C ALA A 152 12.83 32.07 -1.88
N GLY A 153 12.14 32.41 -0.79
CA GLY A 153 10.84 33.10 -0.84
C GLY A 153 9.65 32.18 -1.10
N MET A 154 9.85 30.86 -1.14
CA MET A 154 8.79 29.86 -1.32
C MET A 154 8.68 29.00 -0.06
N VAL A 155 7.46 28.76 0.42
CA VAL A 155 7.22 27.78 1.49
C VAL A 155 7.24 26.39 0.88
N VAL A 156 8.22 25.57 1.24
CA VAL A 156 8.46 24.24 0.66
C VAL A 156 8.83 23.23 1.75
N ILE A 157 8.82 21.95 1.41
CA ILE A 157 9.36 20.90 2.26
C ILE A 157 10.89 21.04 2.34
N THR A 158 11.39 21.28 3.54
CA THR A 158 12.82 21.52 3.83
C THR A 158 13.52 20.26 4.29
N SER A 159 12.82 19.36 4.99
CA SER A 159 13.32 18.00 5.26
C SER A 159 12.25 16.93 5.27
N LEU A 160 12.65 15.68 5.00
CA LEU A 160 11.79 14.49 5.07
C LEU A 160 12.54 13.29 5.62
N SER A 161 11.85 12.51 6.45
CA SER A 161 12.21 11.15 6.81
C SER A 161 11.04 10.21 6.57
N PHE A 162 11.37 9.00 6.12
CA PHE A 162 10.42 7.92 5.87
C PHE A 162 10.49 6.91 7.01
N ILE A 163 9.38 6.69 7.71
CA ILE A 163 9.31 5.84 8.90
C ILE A 163 8.75 4.49 8.47
N THR A 164 9.52 3.43 8.64
CA THR A 164 9.09 2.04 8.38
C THR A 164 8.82 1.29 9.68
N ASN A 165 8.38 0.05 9.59
CA ASN A 165 8.30 -0.86 10.74
C ASN A 165 9.66 -1.26 11.32
N LEU A 166 10.76 -1.08 10.57
CA LEU A 166 12.10 -1.49 11.00
C LEU A 166 12.97 -0.31 11.44
N THR A 167 12.88 0.81 10.72
CA THR A 167 13.79 1.95 10.94
C THR A 167 13.20 3.24 10.40
N THR A 168 13.92 4.35 10.61
CA THR A 168 13.65 5.64 9.97
C THR A 168 14.73 5.93 8.95
N ARG A 169 14.34 6.26 7.72
CA ARG A 169 15.24 6.60 6.61
C ARG A 169 15.25 8.11 6.41
N GLY A 170 16.41 8.75 6.58
CA GLY A 170 16.57 10.21 6.54
C GLY A 170 17.19 10.74 7.86
N PRO A 171 17.07 12.05 8.16
CA PRO A 171 16.40 13.05 7.33
C PRO A 171 17.18 13.33 6.04
N PHE A 172 16.42 13.54 4.97
CA PHE A 172 16.89 14.16 3.74
C PHE A 172 16.52 15.64 3.79
N GLY A 173 17.33 16.50 3.19
CA GLY A 173 17.20 17.94 3.28
C GLY A 173 17.78 18.51 4.58
N THR A 174 17.53 19.80 4.83
CA THR A 174 17.93 20.47 6.08
C THR A 174 16.70 20.77 6.91
N ALA A 175 16.68 20.31 8.17
CA ALA A 175 15.53 20.48 9.05
C ALA A 175 15.37 21.93 9.52
N THR A 176 14.68 22.76 8.74
CA THR A 176 14.43 24.19 9.02
C THR A 176 12.95 24.53 8.88
N GLY A 177 12.47 25.49 9.67
CA GLY A 177 11.07 25.89 9.68
C GLY A 177 10.22 25.07 10.65
N THR A 178 9.00 24.74 10.24
CA THR A 178 8.00 24.07 11.09
C THR A 178 8.07 22.56 10.88
N SER A 179 8.21 21.80 11.97
CA SER A 179 8.18 20.35 11.91
C SER A 179 6.77 19.79 11.79
N PHE A 180 6.65 18.62 11.18
CA PHE A 180 5.43 17.85 11.15
C PHE A 180 5.73 16.37 11.35
N SER A 181 4.79 15.67 11.96
CA SER A 181 4.78 14.22 12.07
C SER A 181 3.34 13.73 11.96
N VAL A 182 3.16 12.48 11.54
CA VAL A 182 1.86 11.82 11.53
C VAL A 182 1.82 10.83 12.70
N PRO A 183 1.10 11.15 13.80
CA PRO A 183 0.96 10.23 14.94
C PRO A 183 -0.05 9.15 14.58
N ILE A 184 0.39 8.20 13.75
CA ILE A 184 -0.42 7.09 13.26
C ILE A 184 0.28 5.76 13.54
N GLU A 185 -0.45 4.87 14.20
CA GLU A 185 -0.05 3.49 14.48
C GLU A 185 -0.94 2.52 13.68
N GLY A 186 -0.43 1.31 13.43
CA GLY A 186 -1.16 0.30 12.68
C GLY A 186 -1.58 0.79 11.29
N SER A 187 -0.72 1.50 10.56
CA SER A 187 -0.97 2.00 9.19
C SER A 187 0.10 1.57 8.21
N VAL A 188 -0.28 1.48 6.94
CA VAL A 188 0.64 1.29 5.81
C VAL A 188 0.43 2.42 4.83
N VAL A 189 1.50 3.11 4.47
CA VAL A 189 1.50 4.10 3.40
C VAL A 189 1.37 3.39 2.06
N ILE A 190 0.30 3.71 1.34
CA ILE A 190 -0.03 3.16 0.04
C ILE A 190 -0.02 4.22 -1.05
N GLY A 191 0.57 5.39 -0.79
CA GLY A 191 0.64 6.45 -1.77
C GLY A 191 0.88 7.80 -1.14
N PHE A 192 1.04 8.79 -2.00
CA PHE A 192 1.30 10.16 -1.60
C PHE A 192 0.42 11.12 -2.38
N HIS A 193 0.16 12.27 -1.77
CA HIS A 193 -0.41 13.43 -2.43
C HIS A 193 0.37 14.67 -2.01
N GLY A 194 0.27 15.75 -2.76
CA GLY A 194 1.03 16.95 -2.45
C GLY A 194 1.05 17.92 -3.60
N ARG A 195 2.07 18.77 -3.61
CA ARG A 195 2.30 19.78 -4.65
C ARG A 195 3.78 19.88 -4.97
N GLY A 196 4.10 20.03 -6.25
CA GLY A 196 5.49 20.15 -6.71
C GLY A 196 5.63 21.11 -7.89
N GLY A 197 6.63 21.99 -7.81
CA GLY A 197 7.02 22.93 -8.83
C GLY A 197 8.54 22.90 -9.04
N TYR A 198 9.20 24.01 -8.76
CA TYR A 198 10.67 24.07 -8.72
C TYR A 198 11.23 23.10 -7.66
N TYR A 199 10.52 23.00 -6.54
CA TYR A 199 10.84 22.15 -5.40
C TYR A 199 9.60 21.31 -5.01
N LEU A 200 9.69 20.56 -3.91
CA LEU A 200 8.53 19.93 -3.30
C LEU A 200 7.81 20.93 -2.38
N ASP A 201 6.73 21.54 -2.85
CA ASP A 201 5.98 22.56 -2.11
C ASP A 201 5.23 21.97 -0.91
N ALA A 202 4.54 20.84 -1.11
CA ALA A 202 3.76 20.19 -0.07
C ALA A 202 3.69 18.66 -0.25
N ILE A 203 3.47 17.95 0.86
CA ILE A 203 3.39 16.48 0.89
C ILE A 203 2.36 16.00 1.92
N GLY A 204 1.73 14.88 1.60
CA GLY A 204 0.83 14.11 2.44
C GLY A 204 0.85 12.65 2.00
N ILE A 205 0.28 11.78 2.83
CA ILE A 205 0.28 10.33 2.62
C ILE A 205 -1.14 9.80 2.48
N HIS A 206 -1.30 8.79 1.63
CA HIS A 206 -2.45 7.90 1.65
C HIS A 206 -2.08 6.67 2.46
N VAL A 207 -2.89 6.35 3.46
CA VAL A 207 -2.70 5.19 4.32
C VAL A 207 -3.91 4.29 4.27
N LYS A 208 -3.68 3.00 4.44
CA LYS A 208 -4.73 2.06 4.85
C LYS A 208 -4.43 1.58 6.27
N PRO A 209 -5.45 1.12 7.01
CA PRO A 209 -5.20 0.30 8.19
C PRO A 209 -4.15 -0.74 7.83
N GLY A 210 -3.06 -0.70 8.57
CA GLY A 210 -2.01 -1.68 8.62
C GLY A 210 -2.56 -2.91 9.27
N ASP A 211 -3.48 -3.55 8.57
CA ASP A 211 -3.92 -4.93 8.72
C ASP A 211 -2.75 -5.96 8.70
N ILE A 212 -1.51 -5.48 8.62
CA ILE A 212 -0.27 -6.21 8.79
C ILE A 212 -0.04 -6.58 10.28
N GLU A 213 -0.65 -5.88 11.25
CA GLU A 213 -0.77 -6.44 12.61
C GLU A 213 -1.81 -7.58 12.60
N GLY A 214 -1.37 -8.76 12.15
CA GLY A 214 -2.18 -9.97 12.06
C GLY A 214 -2.08 -10.70 10.72
N THR A 215 -1.44 -10.11 9.70
CA THR A 215 -1.21 -10.80 8.42
C THR A 215 0.10 -11.58 8.46
N ILE A 216 0.00 -12.91 8.39
CA ILE A 216 1.14 -13.82 8.35
C ILE A 216 1.48 -14.08 6.87
N SER A 217 2.74 -13.88 6.51
CA SER A 217 3.29 -14.25 5.20
C SER A 217 3.73 -15.71 5.23
N ILE A 218 3.31 -16.51 4.26
CA ILE A 218 3.67 -17.93 4.15
C ILE A 218 4.19 -18.24 2.74
N GLY A 219 5.39 -18.80 2.67
CA GLY A 219 6.15 -19.00 1.45
C GLY A 219 7.16 -17.86 1.22
N PRO A 220 7.51 -17.51 -0.03
CA PRO A 220 7.04 -18.14 -1.26
C PRO A 220 7.74 -19.48 -1.53
N TRP A 221 7.03 -20.41 -2.16
CA TRP A 221 7.62 -21.63 -2.74
C TRP A 221 7.99 -21.37 -4.19
N GLY A 222 9.04 -22.01 -4.68
CA GLY A 222 9.48 -21.90 -6.08
C GLY A 222 10.94 -21.45 -6.25
N GLY A 223 11.23 -20.85 -7.41
CA GLY A 223 12.56 -20.40 -7.80
C GLY A 223 12.95 -19.01 -7.29
N ARG A 224 14.25 -18.72 -7.39
CA ARG A 224 14.82 -17.40 -7.05
C ARG A 224 14.82 -16.41 -8.23
N GLY A 225 14.39 -16.86 -9.41
CA GLY A 225 14.26 -16.02 -10.60
C GLY A 225 13.11 -15.02 -10.51
N GLY A 226 12.91 -14.25 -11.57
CA GLY A 226 11.83 -13.27 -11.68
C GLY A 226 11.95 -12.06 -10.76
N ASP A 227 11.10 -11.07 -11.02
CA ASP A 227 10.95 -9.87 -10.20
C ASP A 227 9.97 -10.15 -9.05
N PRO A 228 10.23 -9.66 -7.83
CA PRO A 228 9.30 -9.80 -6.72
C PRO A 228 8.00 -9.04 -7.02
N TRP A 229 6.86 -9.58 -6.55
CA TRP A 229 5.55 -8.96 -6.68
C TRP A 229 4.68 -9.27 -5.47
N SER A 230 3.65 -8.45 -5.24
CA SER A 230 2.59 -8.76 -4.29
C SER A 230 1.27 -8.12 -4.64
N TYR A 231 0.22 -8.69 -4.05
CA TYR A 231 -1.15 -8.22 -4.14
C TYR A 231 -1.85 -8.48 -2.80
N ILE A 232 -2.40 -7.44 -2.16
CA ILE A 232 -3.21 -7.56 -0.95
C ILE A 232 -4.59 -6.99 -1.29
N THR A 233 -5.64 -7.76 -1.07
CA THR A 233 -7.01 -7.31 -1.33
C THR A 233 -7.44 -6.24 -0.35
N ASN A 234 -8.32 -5.33 -0.78
CA ASN A 234 -8.99 -4.39 0.12
C ASN A 234 -10.15 -5.04 0.90
N ARG A 235 -10.73 -6.13 0.40
CA ARG A 235 -11.85 -6.85 1.04
C ARG A 235 -11.73 -8.35 0.92
N GLY A 236 -11.79 -8.85 -0.31
CA GLY A 236 -11.86 -10.27 -0.61
C GLY A 236 -11.61 -10.53 -2.08
N ILE A 237 -10.77 -11.52 -2.36
CA ILE A 237 -10.42 -11.92 -3.72
C ILE A 237 -11.66 -12.55 -4.36
N SER A 238 -12.09 -11.99 -5.48
CA SER A 238 -13.30 -12.41 -6.22
C SER A 238 -12.95 -13.24 -7.45
N GLN A 239 -11.77 -13.03 -8.03
CA GLN A 239 -11.33 -13.74 -9.21
C GLN A 239 -9.82 -13.93 -9.23
N ILE A 240 -9.40 -15.10 -9.72
CA ILE A 240 -8.02 -15.43 -10.05
C ILE A 240 -7.97 -15.86 -11.51
N VAL A 241 -7.10 -15.25 -12.29
CA VAL A 241 -6.84 -15.64 -13.67
C VAL A 241 -5.45 -16.24 -13.73
N ILE A 242 -5.34 -17.40 -14.38
CA ILE A 242 -4.10 -18.15 -14.48
C ILE A 242 -3.90 -18.48 -15.95
N ASN A 243 -2.73 -18.20 -16.51
CA ASN A 243 -2.36 -18.76 -17.80
C ASN A 243 -1.42 -19.95 -17.57
N VAL A 244 -1.77 -21.10 -18.13
CA VAL A 244 -1.18 -22.39 -17.76
C VAL A 244 -0.79 -23.22 -18.98
N GLY A 245 0.35 -23.90 -18.89
CA GLY A 245 0.76 -24.93 -19.84
C GLY A 245 1.45 -26.07 -19.09
N SER A 246 2.66 -26.42 -19.51
CA SER A 246 3.55 -27.33 -18.80
C SER A 246 3.91 -26.86 -17.37
N ASN A 247 3.95 -25.53 -17.17
CA ASN A 247 4.08 -24.84 -15.89
C ASN A 247 3.08 -23.66 -15.83
N ILE A 248 3.05 -22.94 -14.71
CA ILE A 248 2.24 -21.72 -14.57
C ILE A 248 2.95 -20.55 -15.24
N LYS A 249 2.34 -20.00 -16.29
CA LYS A 249 2.91 -18.90 -17.07
C LYS A 249 2.70 -17.57 -16.39
N SER A 250 1.47 -17.31 -15.96
CA SER A 250 1.16 -16.09 -15.22
C SER A 250 -0.06 -16.24 -14.33
N ILE A 251 -0.19 -15.29 -13.41
CA ILE A 251 -1.32 -15.16 -12.50
C ILE A 251 -1.73 -13.69 -12.34
N SER A 252 -3.02 -13.42 -12.23
CA SER A 252 -3.55 -12.12 -11.82
C SER A 252 -4.79 -12.28 -10.95
N PHE A 253 -5.13 -11.22 -10.23
CA PHE A 253 -6.18 -11.22 -9.21
C PHE A 253 -7.08 -10.01 -9.39
N ARG A 254 -8.33 -10.19 -9.00
CA ARG A 254 -9.31 -9.13 -8.81
C ARG A 254 -9.99 -9.33 -7.47
N ASP A 255 -10.30 -8.24 -6.78
CA ASP A 255 -11.13 -8.28 -5.58
C ASP A 255 -12.56 -7.80 -5.81
N THR A 256 -13.39 -7.93 -4.78
CA THR A 256 -14.80 -7.46 -4.81
C THR A 256 -14.97 -5.94 -4.94
N THR A 257 -13.88 -5.17 -4.91
CA THR A 257 -13.87 -3.71 -5.12
C THR A 257 -13.37 -3.33 -6.51
N ASP A 258 -13.27 -4.31 -7.41
CA ASP A 258 -12.71 -4.17 -8.76
C ASP A 258 -11.24 -3.69 -8.76
N LEU A 259 -10.50 -3.94 -7.67
CA LEU A 259 -9.05 -3.72 -7.65
C LEU A 259 -8.35 -4.86 -8.39
N ASP A 260 -7.97 -4.57 -9.63
CA ASP A 260 -7.18 -5.45 -10.47
C ASP A 260 -5.70 -5.41 -10.09
N SER A 261 -5.07 -6.59 -10.00
CA SER A 261 -3.61 -6.69 -9.98
C SER A 261 -3.02 -6.56 -11.39
N ALA A 262 -1.72 -6.30 -11.47
CA ALA A 262 -0.97 -6.59 -12.69
C ALA A 262 -0.99 -8.11 -12.98
N THR A 263 -0.64 -8.48 -14.21
CA THR A 263 -0.33 -9.88 -14.54
C THR A 263 1.09 -10.21 -14.13
N PHE A 264 1.25 -11.16 -13.21
CA PHE A 264 2.54 -11.61 -12.71
C PHE A 264 2.99 -12.84 -13.51
N GLY A 265 3.99 -12.66 -14.36
CA GLY A 265 4.51 -13.69 -15.27
C GLY A 265 4.06 -13.46 -16.72
N GLY A 266 4.35 -14.41 -17.61
CA GLY A 266 3.87 -14.40 -18.99
C GLY A 266 4.64 -13.43 -19.90
N LYS A 267 5.86 -13.05 -19.52
CA LYS A 267 6.73 -12.19 -20.36
C LYS A 267 7.34 -12.93 -21.54
N HIS A 268 7.31 -14.27 -21.55
CA HIS A 268 7.82 -15.05 -22.67
C HIS A 268 6.90 -14.90 -23.91
N PRO A 269 7.38 -14.37 -25.04
CA PRO A 269 6.54 -13.95 -26.15
C PRO A 269 5.82 -15.11 -26.86
N ASN A 270 6.41 -16.31 -26.81
CA ASN A 270 5.94 -17.49 -27.54
C ASN A 270 5.40 -18.59 -26.63
N ASP A 271 5.27 -18.35 -25.32
CA ASP A 271 4.84 -19.38 -24.36
C ASP A 271 3.92 -18.78 -23.28
N ILE A 272 2.75 -18.34 -23.72
CA ILE A 272 1.77 -17.63 -22.89
C ILE A 272 0.77 -18.55 -22.16
N GLY A 273 0.63 -19.81 -22.58
CA GLY A 273 -0.28 -20.78 -21.98
C GLY A 273 -1.77 -20.56 -22.30
N GLU A 274 -2.63 -21.43 -21.76
CA GLU A 274 -4.08 -21.36 -21.84
C GLU A 274 -4.67 -20.62 -20.63
N ARG A 275 -5.60 -19.69 -20.86
CA ARG A 275 -6.28 -18.95 -19.80
C ARG A 275 -7.29 -19.81 -19.06
N LYS A 276 -7.15 -19.90 -17.73
CA LYS A 276 -8.12 -20.46 -16.79
C LYS A 276 -8.55 -19.38 -15.81
N THR A 277 -9.81 -19.45 -15.38
CA THR A 277 -10.40 -18.47 -14.47
C THR A 277 -11.03 -19.19 -13.28
N VAL A 278 -10.70 -18.74 -12.08
CA VAL A 278 -11.33 -19.14 -10.82
C VAL A 278 -12.17 -17.98 -10.34
N LEU A 279 -13.45 -18.24 -10.03
CA LEU A 279 -14.37 -17.27 -9.45
C LEU A 279 -14.64 -17.68 -8.01
N ILE A 280 -14.50 -16.74 -7.08
CA ILE A 280 -14.70 -16.97 -5.65
C ILE A 280 -15.89 -16.16 -5.20
N ASN A 281 -16.91 -16.83 -4.66
CA ASN A 281 -18.16 -16.18 -4.26
C ASN A 281 -18.06 -15.52 -2.87
N TRP A 282 -17.22 -14.50 -2.75
CA TRP A 282 -17.00 -13.75 -1.51
C TRP A 282 -18.27 -12.94 -1.10
N PRO A 283 -18.64 -12.85 0.20
CA PRO A 283 -17.91 -13.33 1.39
C PRO A 283 -18.21 -14.78 1.78
N SER A 284 -19.12 -15.43 1.06
CA SER A 284 -19.65 -16.74 1.41
C SER A 284 -18.65 -17.88 1.13
N GLU A 285 -17.74 -17.65 0.19
CA GLU A 285 -16.57 -18.44 -0.13
C GLU A 285 -15.31 -17.59 0.01
N GLN A 286 -14.30 -18.11 0.71
CA GLN A 286 -13.04 -17.41 0.98
C GLN A 286 -11.88 -18.36 0.75
N LEU A 287 -10.81 -17.86 0.15
CA LEU A 287 -9.56 -18.60 0.02
C LEU A 287 -8.97 -18.89 1.39
N THR A 288 -8.53 -20.12 1.60
CA THR A 288 -7.94 -20.60 2.85
C THR A 288 -6.50 -21.01 2.68
N SER A 289 -6.12 -21.57 1.53
CA SER A 289 -4.73 -21.95 1.25
C SER A 289 -4.45 -22.14 -0.24
N ILE A 290 -3.18 -22.37 -0.56
CA ILE A 290 -2.73 -22.88 -1.85
C ILE A 290 -1.92 -24.16 -1.67
N SER A 291 -1.91 -24.99 -2.72
CA SER A 291 -1.01 -26.14 -2.85
C SER A 291 -0.56 -26.25 -4.30
N GLY A 292 0.49 -27.02 -4.55
CA GLY A 292 0.99 -27.17 -5.91
C GLY A 292 2.33 -27.88 -5.96
N THR A 293 3.04 -27.67 -7.05
CA THR A 293 4.40 -28.18 -7.27
C THR A 293 5.26 -27.10 -7.89
N TYR A 294 6.56 -27.13 -7.61
CA TYR A 294 7.55 -26.33 -8.32
C TYR A 294 8.69 -27.22 -8.83
N GLY A 295 9.25 -26.88 -9.98
CA GLY A 295 10.20 -27.74 -10.67
C GLY A 295 10.87 -27.03 -11.85
N ASN A 296 11.85 -27.71 -12.44
CA ASN A 296 12.56 -27.18 -13.60
C ASN A 296 11.66 -27.19 -14.83
N PHE A 297 11.45 -26.03 -15.43
CA PHE A 297 10.88 -25.85 -16.75
C PHE A 297 11.89 -25.08 -17.61
N SER A 298 12.42 -25.71 -18.65
CA SER A 298 13.42 -25.10 -19.55
C SER A 298 14.59 -24.44 -18.81
N SER A 299 15.17 -25.16 -17.83
CA SER A 299 16.26 -24.71 -16.92
C SER A 299 15.91 -23.62 -15.90
N LEU A 300 14.66 -23.15 -15.85
CA LEU A 300 14.16 -22.23 -14.84
C LEU A 300 13.36 -22.99 -13.78
N LEU A 301 13.63 -22.72 -12.50
CA LEU A 301 12.85 -23.28 -11.39
C LEU A 301 11.57 -22.45 -11.22
N THR A 302 10.41 -23.02 -11.54
CA THR A 302 9.13 -22.29 -11.58
C THR A 302 8.00 -23.09 -10.93
N ILE A 303 6.86 -22.45 -10.68
CA ILE A 303 5.63 -23.14 -10.27
C ILE A 303 5.11 -23.97 -11.45
N THR A 304 5.03 -25.29 -11.27
CA THR A 304 4.62 -26.25 -12.31
C THR A 304 3.18 -26.72 -12.13
N SER A 305 2.63 -26.62 -10.93
CA SER A 305 1.19 -26.70 -10.70
C SER A 305 0.73 -25.85 -9.53
N LEU A 306 -0.55 -25.48 -9.55
CA LEU A 306 -1.17 -24.68 -8.49
C LEU A 306 -2.64 -25.07 -8.32
N SER A 307 -3.07 -25.18 -7.07
CA SER A 307 -4.46 -25.34 -6.65
C SER A 307 -4.80 -24.29 -5.60
N PHE A 308 -6.04 -23.83 -5.61
CA PHE A 308 -6.56 -22.84 -4.69
C PHE A 308 -7.65 -23.48 -3.85
N THR A 309 -7.44 -23.53 -2.54
CA THR A 309 -8.41 -24.10 -1.62
C THR A 309 -9.22 -22.98 -0.99
N THR A 310 -10.53 -23.14 -0.94
CA THR A 310 -11.47 -22.29 -0.23
C THR A 310 -12.08 -23.04 0.94
N ASN A 311 -12.87 -22.34 1.75
CA ASN A 311 -13.73 -22.97 2.75
C ASN A 311 -14.86 -23.84 2.15
N ARG A 312 -14.97 -23.96 0.81
CA ARG A 312 -16.02 -24.74 0.13
C ARG A 312 -15.49 -25.82 -0.79
N THR A 313 -14.41 -25.56 -1.52
CA THR A 313 -13.90 -26.46 -2.55
C THR A 313 -12.42 -26.19 -2.83
N THR A 314 -11.84 -26.99 -3.71
CA THR A 314 -10.50 -26.76 -4.26
C THR A 314 -10.61 -26.58 -5.77
N TYR A 315 -10.04 -25.50 -6.29
CA TYR A 315 -9.92 -25.22 -7.72
C TYR A 315 -8.54 -25.65 -8.22
N GLY A 316 -8.49 -26.37 -9.34
CA GLY A 316 -7.28 -26.96 -9.90
C GLY A 316 -7.24 -28.48 -9.73
N PRO A 317 -6.05 -29.10 -9.81
CA PRO A 317 -4.76 -28.47 -10.07
C PRO A 317 -4.69 -27.90 -11.50
N PHE A 318 -4.10 -26.72 -11.62
CA PHE A 318 -3.69 -26.14 -12.88
C PHE A 318 -2.23 -26.49 -13.11
N GLY A 319 -1.87 -26.94 -14.32
CA GLY A 319 -0.50 -27.30 -14.70
C GLY A 319 -0.25 -28.81 -14.68
N THR A 320 1.00 -29.23 -14.79
CA THR A 320 1.36 -30.65 -14.97
C THR A 320 1.70 -31.38 -13.67
N GLY A 321 2.03 -30.66 -12.60
CA GLY A 321 2.34 -31.29 -11.31
C GLY A 321 3.76 -31.86 -11.19
N SER A 322 4.71 -31.45 -12.04
CA SER A 322 6.08 -32.00 -12.02
C SER A 322 6.99 -31.32 -10.99
N GLY A 323 7.84 -32.08 -10.29
CA GLY A 323 8.80 -31.54 -9.33
C GLY A 323 8.40 -31.69 -7.86
N THR A 324 8.78 -30.73 -7.03
CA THR A 324 8.61 -30.79 -5.57
C THR A 324 7.24 -30.24 -5.16
N PRO A 325 6.40 -31.01 -4.45
CA PRO A 325 5.11 -30.55 -3.97
C PRO A 325 5.26 -29.57 -2.80
N PHE A 326 4.33 -28.63 -2.70
CA PHE A 326 4.13 -27.77 -1.55
C PHE A 326 2.66 -27.73 -1.17
N SER A 327 2.41 -27.67 0.14
CA SER A 327 1.08 -27.48 0.73
C SER A 327 1.26 -26.93 2.14
N ILE A 328 0.21 -26.32 2.68
CA ILE A 328 0.24 -25.73 4.02
C ILE A 328 -0.90 -26.35 4.83
N PRO A 329 -0.62 -27.08 5.91
CA PRO A 329 -1.65 -27.49 6.86
C PRO A 329 -2.00 -26.28 7.74
N ILE A 330 -2.91 -25.43 7.27
CA ILE A 330 -3.39 -24.24 7.99
C ILE A 330 -4.91 -24.25 8.09
N ASN A 331 -5.43 -23.85 9.25
CA ASN A 331 -6.85 -23.76 9.57
C ASN A 331 -7.14 -22.42 10.26
N ASN A 332 -8.42 -22.05 10.35
CA ASN A 332 -8.90 -20.83 11.01
C ASN A 332 -8.25 -19.55 10.46
N ASN A 333 -8.10 -19.48 9.14
CA ASN A 333 -7.49 -18.35 8.45
C ASN A 333 -8.24 -17.99 7.17
N ALA A 334 -8.00 -16.78 6.67
CA ALA A 334 -8.41 -16.35 5.35
C ALA A 334 -7.19 -15.80 4.61
N VAL A 335 -7.05 -16.16 3.33
CA VAL A 335 -6.04 -15.56 2.44
C VAL A 335 -6.52 -14.17 2.04
N VAL A 336 -5.72 -13.17 2.39
CA VAL A 336 -5.95 -11.75 2.11
C VAL A 336 -5.03 -11.20 1.03
N GLY A 337 -4.18 -12.05 0.47
CA GLY A 337 -3.28 -11.62 -0.59
C GLY A 337 -2.31 -12.70 -1.02
N PHE A 338 -1.52 -12.36 -2.02
CA PHE A 338 -0.48 -13.18 -2.61
C PHE A 338 0.80 -12.38 -2.75
N HIS A 339 1.93 -13.06 -2.72
CA HIS A 339 3.22 -12.49 -3.07
C HIS A 339 4.05 -13.55 -3.79
N GLY A 340 5.13 -13.15 -4.44
CA GLY A 340 5.94 -14.12 -5.16
C GLY A 340 7.01 -13.48 -6.00
N ARG A 341 7.46 -14.22 -7.01
CA ARG A 341 8.40 -13.76 -8.03
C ARG A 341 7.92 -14.19 -9.40
N ALA A 342 8.08 -13.33 -10.40
CA ALA A 342 7.66 -13.63 -11.76
C ALA A 342 8.48 -12.88 -12.81
N GLY A 343 8.76 -13.57 -13.91
CA GLY A 343 9.40 -13.02 -15.10
C GLY A 343 8.69 -13.54 -16.34
N ASP A 344 9.38 -14.38 -17.11
CA ASP A 344 8.79 -15.13 -18.22
C ASP A 344 7.65 -16.03 -17.77
N TYR A 345 7.77 -16.61 -16.56
CA TYR A 345 6.81 -17.49 -15.94
C TYR A 345 6.53 -17.07 -14.49
N LEU A 346 5.71 -17.85 -13.77
CA LEU A 346 5.56 -17.70 -12.32
C LEU A 346 6.69 -18.46 -11.61
N ASP A 347 7.76 -17.77 -11.23
CA ASP A 347 8.93 -18.36 -10.56
C ASP A 347 8.58 -18.87 -9.16
N ALA A 348 7.89 -18.05 -8.37
CA ALA A 348 7.55 -18.37 -6.98
C ALA A 348 6.23 -17.73 -6.54
N ILE A 349 5.55 -18.36 -5.59
CA ILE A 349 4.28 -17.88 -5.02
C ILE A 349 4.17 -18.18 -3.52
N GLY A 350 3.59 -17.26 -2.78
CA GLY A 350 3.23 -17.32 -1.38
C GLY A 350 1.92 -16.59 -1.12
N ILE A 351 1.42 -16.69 0.10
CA ILE A 351 0.14 -16.12 0.52
C ILE A 351 0.30 -15.24 1.75
N PHE A 352 -0.52 -14.21 1.81
CA PHE A 352 -0.79 -13.43 3.01
C PHE A 352 -2.07 -13.95 3.65
N VAL A 353 -2.03 -14.33 4.92
CA VAL A 353 -3.19 -14.86 5.65
C VAL A 353 -3.48 -14.06 6.91
N LYS A 354 -4.76 -13.94 7.27
CA LYS A 354 -5.18 -13.45 8.60
C LYS A 354 -5.92 -14.55 9.36
N PRO A 355 -5.89 -14.55 10.71
CA PRO A 355 -6.79 -15.34 11.51
C PRO A 355 -8.24 -15.03 11.15
N GLN A 356 -9.07 -16.05 10.95
CA GLN A 356 -10.52 -15.89 10.97
C GLN A 356 -10.95 -15.84 12.43
N THR A 357 -11.43 -14.68 12.89
CA THR A 357 -12.05 -14.56 14.20
C THR A 357 -13.40 -15.29 14.12
N THR A 358 -13.47 -16.49 14.69
CA THR A 358 -14.74 -17.13 14.98
C THR A 358 -15.42 -16.28 16.06
N ILE A 359 -16.63 -15.80 15.76
CA ILE A 359 -17.47 -15.01 16.69
C ILE A 359 -17.77 -15.83 17.94
#